data_AF-A0A5J5CRA4-F1
#
_entry.id   AF-A0A5J5CRA4-F1
#
_cell.length_a   1.000
_cell.length_b   1.000
_cell.length_c   1.000
_cell.angle_alpha   90.00
_cell.angle_beta   90.00
_cell.angle_gamma   90.00
#
_symmetry.space_group_name_H-M   'P 1'
#
loop_
_entity.id
_entity.type
_entity.pdbx_description
1 polymer ?
#
loop_
_entity_poly.entity_id
_entity_poly.type
_entity_poly.pdbx_seq_one_letter_code
_entity_poly.pdbx_strand_id
1 'polypeptide(L)' 'MILDEKFHGILDQGEGVLIVFEEPVVDKTYEAALETIQNMSKVVDALYNKAKKLT' A
#
# COMPACT_ATOMS: atom_id res chain seq x y z
N MET A 1 13.79 3.08 18.92
CA MET A 1 13.88 4.28 18.04
C MET A 1 13.62 3.92 16.58
N ILE A 2 14.37 2.98 15.97
CA ILE A 2 14.06 2.47 14.62
C ILE A 2 12.73 1.71 14.61
N LEU A 3 12.55 0.75 15.53
CA LEU A 3 11.29 0.00 15.67
C LEU A 3 10.10 0.82 16.16
N ASP A 4 10.38 1.98 16.78
CA ASP A 4 9.33 2.92 17.22
C ASP A 4 9.04 3.97 16.15
N GLU A 5 9.61 3.83 14.95
CA GLU A 5 9.51 4.76 13.81
C GLU A 5 9.96 6.21 14.10
N LYS A 6 10.60 6.45 15.25
CA LYS A 6 11.19 7.76 15.60
C LYS A 6 12.40 8.12 14.74
N PHE A 7 12.93 7.14 14.01
CA PHE A 7 14.12 7.28 13.19
C PHE A 7 14.11 6.28 12.04
N HIS A 8 14.31 6.77 10.81
CA HIS A 8 14.39 5.93 9.63
C HIS A 8 15.84 5.50 9.41
N GLY A 9 16.13 4.22 9.60
CA GLY A 9 17.48 3.71 9.51
C GLY A 9 17.56 2.20 9.68
N ILE A 10 18.73 1.65 9.36
CA ILE A 10 19.05 0.24 9.58
C ILE A 10 20.40 0.11 10.28
N LEU A 11 20.50 -0.84 11.21
CA LEU A 11 21.75 -1.19 11.87
C LEU A 11 22.46 -2.28 11.06
N ASP A 12 23.64 -1.98 10.55
CA ASP A 12 24.53 -2.98 9.94
C ASP A 12 25.56 -3.43 10.97
N GLN A 13 25.33 -4.63 11.53
CA GLN A 13 26.21 -5.22 12.53
C GLN A 13 27.48 -5.85 11.95
N GLY A 14 27.54 -6.09 10.63
CA GLY A 14 28.73 -6.61 9.97
C GLY A 14 29.84 -5.58 9.92
N GLU A 15 29.49 -4.35 9.54
CA GLU A 15 30.42 -3.21 9.45
C GLU A 15 30.41 -2.33 10.71
N GLY A 16 29.49 -2.57 11.66
CA GLY A 16 29.38 -1.83 12.91
C GLY A 16 28.86 -0.40 12.74
N VAL A 17 28.05 -0.15 11.69
CA VAL A 17 27.54 1.18 11.34
C VAL A 17 26.03 1.28 11.45
N LEU A 18 25.55 2.50 11.67
CA LEU A 18 24.14 2.86 11.57
C LEU A 18 23.92 3.64 10.28
N ILE A 19 23.08 3.10 9.38
CA ILE A 19 22.70 3.77 8.14
C ILE A 19 21.40 4.52 8.39
N VAL A 20 21.38 5.80 8.06
CA VAL A 20 20.27 6.72 8.29
C VAL A 20 19.66 7.11 6.96
N PHE A 21 18.33 7.12 6.89
CA PHE A 21 17.57 7.52 5.71
C PHE A 21 16.75 8.76 5.99
N GLU A 22 16.41 9.47 4.92
CA GLU A 22 15.33 10.45 4.96
C GLU A 22 13.99 9.75 5.20
N GLU A 23 13.01 10.50 5.69
CA GLU A 23 11.66 10.00 5.86
C GLU A 23 11.09 9.56 4.49
N PRO A 24 10.59 8.32 4.37
CA PRO A 24 10.07 7.83 3.11
C PRO A 24 8.81 8.61 2.72
N VAL A 25 8.76 9.09 1.49
CA VAL A 25 7.54 9.68 0.94
C VAL A 25 6.53 8.56 0.71
N VAL A 26 5.32 8.72 1.27
CA VAL A 26 4.22 7.78 1.04
C VAL A 26 3.83 7.79 -0.44
N ASP A 27 3.99 6.65 -1.11
CA ASP A 27 3.61 6.50 -2.51
C ASP A 27 2.10 6.33 -2.65
N LYS A 28 1.45 7.37 -3.18
CA LYS A 28 0.00 7.41 -3.43
C LYS A 28 -0.46 6.41 -4.49
N THR A 29 0.45 5.89 -5.31
CA THR A 29 0.15 4.94 -6.37
C THR A 29 -0.39 3.63 -5.80
N TYR A 30 0.15 3.17 -4.67
CA TYR A 30 -0.32 1.95 -4.01
C TYR A 30 -1.76 2.09 -3.51
N GLU A 31 -2.07 3.21 -2.86
CA GLU A 31 -3.43 3.50 -2.39
C GLU A 31 -4.42 3.58 -3.56
N ALA A 32 -4.07 4.31 -4.62
CA ALA A 32 -4.89 4.42 -5.83
C ALA A 32 -5.09 3.07 -6.53
N ALA A 33 -4.07 2.21 -6.56
CA ALA A 33 -4.17 0.86 -7.13
C ALA A 33 -5.13 -0.02 -6.33
N LEU A 34 -5.06 0.02 -5.00
CA LEU A 34 -5.97 -0.71 -4.12
C LEU A 34 -7.42 -0.22 -4.28
N GLU A 35 -7.63 1.09 -4.34
CA GLU A 35 -8.95 1.68 -4.58
C GLU A 35 -9.52 1.21 -5.93
N THR A 36 -8.68 1.20 -6.97
CA THR A 36 -9.07 0.73 -8.31
C THR A 36 -9.52 -0.73 -8.28
N ILE A 37 -8.79 -1.61 -7.59
CA ILE A 37 -9.18 -3.02 -7.42
C ILE A 37 -10.54 -3.13 -6.74
N GLN A 38 -10.77 -2.37 -5.66
CA GLN A 38 -12.06 -2.38 -4.96
C GLN A 38 -13.21 -1.88 -5.83
N ASN A 39 -12.98 -0.84 -6.63
CA ASN A 39 -13.97 -0.31 -7.55
C ASN A 39 -14.29 -1.32 -8.66
N MET A 40 -13.33 -2.11 -9.11
CA MET A 40 -13.58 -3.20 -10.05
C MET A 40 -14.50 -4.28 -9.50
N SER A 41 -14.33 -4.67 -8.24
CA SER A 41 -15.28 -5.59 -7.58
C SER A 41 -16.71 -5.04 -7.58
N LYS A 42 -16.90 -3.77 -7.23
CA LYS A 42 -18.22 -3.11 -7.25
C LYS A 42 -18.84 -3.09 -8.64
N VAL A 43 -18.02 -2.86 -9.68
CA VAL A 43 -18.49 -2.88 -11.08
C VAL A 43 -18.96 -4.28 -11.47
N VAL A 44 -18.21 -5.32 -11.11
CA VAL A 44 -18.59 -6.72 -11.37
C VAL A 44 -19.91 -7.06 -10.68
N ASP A 45 -20.09 -6.69 -9.41
CA ASP A 45 -21.35 -6.89 -8.68
C ASP A 45 -22.51 -6.15 -9.34
N ALA A 46 -22.30 -4.91 -9.77
CA ALA A 46 -23.30 -4.13 -10.48
C ALA A 46 -23.69 -4.75 -11.82
N LEU A 47 -22.72 -5.31 -12.57
CA LEU A 47 -22.98 -6.03 -13.82
C LEU A 47 -23.81 -7.30 -13.57
N TYR A 48 -23.48 -8.08 -12.54
CA TYR A 48 -24.24 -9.28 -12.18
C TYR A 48 -25.69 -8.94 -11.82
N ASN A 49 -25.88 -7.89 -11.00
CA ASN A 49 -27.20 -7.40 -10.63
C ASN A 49 -28.02 -6.89 -11.82
N LYS A 50 -27.37 -6.27 -12.81
CA LYS A 50 -28.02 -5.83 -14.05
C LYS A 50 -28.39 -7.01 -14.94
N ALA A 51 -27.50 -7.99 -15.10
CA ALA A 51 -27.75 -9.19 -15.90
C ALA A 51 -28.93 -10.00 -15.34
N LYS A 52 -29.01 -10.16 -14.01
CA LYS A 52 -30.12 -10.83 -13.34
C LYS A 52 -31.49 -10.19 -13.57
N LYS A 53 -31.55 -8.90 -13.95
CA LYS A 53 -32.82 -8.22 -14.26
C LYS A 53 -33.30 -8.48 -15.69
N LEU A 54 -32.46 -9.06 -16.55
CA LEU A 54 -32.75 -9.32 -17.97
C LEU A 54 -33.17 -10.78 -18.24
N THR A 55 -33.09 -11.65 -17.23
CA THR A 55 -33.46 -13.07 -17.26
C THR A 55 -34.38 -13.37 -16.09
#